data_AF-A0A3D0S6B9-F1
#
_entry.id   AF-A0A3D0S6B9-F1
#
_cell.length_a   1.000
_cell.length_b   1.000
_cell.length_c   1.000
_cell.angle_alpha   90.00
_cell.angle_beta   90.00
_cell.angle_gamma   90.00
#
_symmetry.space_group_name_H-M   'P 1'
#
loop_
_entity.id
_entity.type
_entity.pdbx_description
1 polymer ?
#
loop_
_entity_poly.entity_id
_entity_poly.type
_entity_poly.pdbx_seq_one_letter_code
_entity_poly.pdbx_strand_id
1 'polypeptide(L)'
;MDEADRQRFIAAHRAWHEAEDAYREHIKKYFVAWWSDSDELPPAPEWVTSEALEKRSALRHDADVKQQEFQQLGVEFGLLQPH
;
A
#
# COMPACT_ATOMS: atom_id res chain seq x y z
N MET A 1 15.04 -22.99 -1.89
CA MET A 1 15.06 -21.76 -1.09
C MET A 1 15.62 -22.11 0.28
N ASP A 2 16.67 -21.41 0.69
CA ASP A 2 17.25 -21.58 2.02
C ASP A 2 16.49 -20.74 3.07
N GLU A 3 16.85 -20.89 4.34
CA GLU A 3 16.17 -20.18 5.42
C GLU A 3 16.38 -18.67 5.35
N ALA A 4 17.52 -18.19 4.82
CA ALA A 4 17.77 -16.76 4.69
C ALA A 4 16.86 -16.13 3.63
N ASP A 5 16.68 -16.78 2.48
CA ASP A 5 15.76 -16.34 1.42
C ASP A 5 14.30 -16.37 1.89
N ARG A 6 13.92 -17.41 2.66
CA ARG A 6 12.58 -17.48 3.25
C ARG A 6 12.31 -16.32 4.21
N GLN A 7 13.28 -15.99 5.07
CA GLN A 7 13.15 -14.85 5.99
C GLN A 7 13.08 -13.51 5.24
N ARG A 8 13.85 -13.35 4.15
CA ARG A 8 13.77 -12.16 3.27
C ARG A 8 12.38 -12.01 2.64
N PHE A 9 11.80 -13.10 2.13
CA PHE A 9 10.46 -13.07 1.55
C PHE A 9 9.37 -12.73 2.58
N ILE A 10 9.44 -13.31 3.79
CA ILE A 10 8.51 -13.02 4.89
C ILE A 10 8.63 -11.55 5.33
N ALA A 11 9.86 -11.03 5.44
CA ALA A 11 10.10 -9.64 5.81
C ALA A 11 9.54 -8.67 4.77
N ALA A 12 9.73 -8.94 3.48
CA ALA A 12 9.17 -8.15 2.38
C ALA A 12 7.63 -8.15 2.41
N HIS A 13 7.02 -9.32 2.62
CA HIS A 13 5.57 -9.43 2.77
C HIS A 13 5.03 -8.60 3.95
N ARG A 14 5.71 -8.66 5.10
CA ARG A 14 5.34 -7.84 6.28
C ARG A 14 5.46 -6.35 6.00
N ALA A 15 6.57 -5.92 5.40
CA ALA A 15 6.79 -4.51 5.08
C ALA A 15 5.74 -3.96 4.11
N TRP A 16 5.33 -4.76 3.11
CA TRP A 16 4.21 -4.40 2.24
C TRP A 16 2.90 -4.25 3.03
N HIS A 17 2.57 -5.23 3.87
CA HIS A 17 1.36 -5.18 4.69
C HIS A 17 1.32 -3.99 5.64
N GLU A 18 2.42 -3.68 6.32
CA GLU A 18 2.53 -2.53 7.22
C GLU A 18 2.35 -1.19 6.49
N ALA A 19 2.92 -1.06 5.28
CA ALA A 19 2.74 0.12 4.44
C ALA A 19 1.29 0.27 3.94
N GLU A 20 0.67 -0.83 3.51
CA GLU A 20 -0.75 -0.84 3.12
C GLU A 20 -1.67 -0.51 4.29
N ASP A 21 -1.40 -1.03 5.48
CA ASP A 21 -2.17 -0.72 6.69
C ASP A 21 -2.02 0.76 7.07
N ALA A 22 -0.82 1.32 7.01
CA ALA A 22 -0.59 2.74 7.26
C ALA A 22 -1.33 3.64 6.25
N TYR A 23 -1.31 3.26 4.96
CA TYR A 23 -2.11 3.91 3.93
C TYR A 23 -3.61 3.82 4.25
N ARG A 24 -4.12 2.62 4.55
CA ARG A 24 -5.52 2.35 4.88
C ARG A 24 -5.99 3.09 6.11
N GLU A 25 -5.19 3.15 7.16
CA GLU A 25 -5.51 3.88 8.39
C GLU A 25 -5.54 5.38 8.14
N HIS A 26 -4.59 5.91 7.37
CA HIS A 26 -4.59 7.32 6.98
C HIS A 26 -5.85 7.63 6.19
N ILE A 27 -6.14 6.90 5.11
CA ILE A 27 -7.38 7.14 4.34
C ILE A 27 -8.62 6.89 5.20
N LYS A 28 -8.68 5.90 6.10
CA LYS A 28 -9.85 5.67 6.97
C LYS A 28 -10.15 6.88 7.86
N LYS A 29 -9.13 7.60 8.33
CA LYS A 29 -9.32 8.86 9.09
C LYS A 29 -9.93 9.98 8.24
N TYR A 30 -9.81 9.91 6.92
CA TYR A 30 -10.19 10.98 6.00
C TYR A 30 -11.24 10.59 4.94
N PHE A 31 -11.60 9.31 4.77
CA PHE A 31 -12.25 8.81 3.55
C PHE A 31 -13.32 7.72 3.78
N VAL A 32 -13.73 7.40 5.03
CA VAL A 32 -14.84 6.43 5.28
C VAL A 32 -16.15 6.84 4.58
N ALA A 33 -16.28 8.10 4.13
CA ALA A 33 -17.43 8.58 3.35
C ALA A 33 -17.21 8.69 1.82
N TRP A 34 -15.98 8.56 1.29
CA TRP A 34 -15.66 8.93 -0.10
C TRP A 34 -15.47 7.75 -1.07
N TRP A 35 -15.29 6.53 -0.56
CA TRP A 35 -14.89 5.37 -1.36
C TRP A 35 -15.88 4.19 -1.28
N SER A 36 -17.16 4.47 -1.02
CA SER A 36 -18.21 3.49 -1.31
C SER A 36 -18.54 3.59 -2.80
N ASP A 37 -18.54 2.45 -3.51
CA ASP A 37 -18.96 2.22 -4.91
C ASP A 37 -20.06 3.17 -5.43
N SER A 38 -19.70 4.41 -5.74
CA SER A 38 -20.58 5.46 -6.24
C SER A 38 -19.82 6.15 -7.36
N ASP A 39 -20.45 6.24 -8.54
CA ASP A 39 -19.88 6.88 -9.72
C ASP A 39 -19.55 8.37 -9.49
N GLU A 40 -20.16 8.99 -8.49
CA GLU A 40 -19.89 10.38 -8.10
C GLU A 40 -19.16 10.44 -6.76
N LEU A 41 -17.94 10.98 -6.80
CA LEU A 41 -17.18 11.39 -5.63
C LEU A 41 -17.90 12.58 -4.97
N PRO A 42 -18.21 12.53 -3.66
CA PRO A 42 -18.69 13.70 -2.96
C PRO A 42 -17.68 14.86 -3.06
N PRO A 43 -18.08 16.13 -2.87
CA PRO A 43 -17.11 17.20 -2.71
C PRO A 43 -16.15 16.91 -1.55
N ALA A 44 -14.89 17.31 -1.70
CA ALA A 44 -13.89 17.11 -0.64
C ALA A 44 -14.31 17.92 0.59
N PRO A 45 -14.36 17.30 1.78
CA PRO A 45 -14.59 18.03 3.02
C PRO A 45 -13.52 19.11 3.22
N GLU A 46 -13.87 20.25 3.86
CA GLU A 46 -12.93 21.37 4.09
C GLU A 46 -11.67 20.98 4.90
N TRP A 47 -11.74 19.88 5.67
CA TRP A 47 -10.61 19.34 6.42
C TRP A 47 -9.65 18.47 5.59
N VAL A 48 -9.94 18.23 4.30
CA VAL A 48 -9.01 17.63 3.34
C VAL A 48 -8.07 18.73 2.84
N THR A 49 -6.97 18.91 3.55
CA THR A 49 -5.93 19.88 3.21
C THR A 49 -4.97 19.32 2.15
N SER A 50 -4.23 20.21 1.48
CA SER A 50 -3.13 19.80 0.57
C SER A 50 -2.12 18.89 1.25
N GLU A 51 -1.79 19.16 2.52
CA GLU A 51 -0.89 18.33 3.32
C GLU A 51 -1.45 16.91 3.54
N ALA A 52 -2.76 16.77 3.79
CA ALA A 52 -3.39 15.47 3.95
C ALA A 52 -3.37 14.65 2.64
N LEU A 53 -3.52 15.32 1.49
CA LEU A 53 -3.42 14.73 0.16
C LEU A 53 -1.98 14.33 -0.20
N GLU A 54 -0.99 15.17 0.11
CA GLU A 54 0.43 14.86 -0.07
C GLU A 54 0.84 13.66 0.79
N LYS A 55 0.43 13.64 2.06
CA LYS A 55 0.69 12.49 2.94
C LYS A 55 0.03 11.21 2.45
N ARG A 56 -1.21 11.30 1.94
CA ARG A 56 -1.88 10.16 1.29
C ARG A 56 -1.08 9.66 0.09
N SER A 57 -0.62 10.57 -0.77
CA SER A 57 0.17 10.24 -1.96
C SER A 57 1.48 9.54 -1.58
N ALA A 58 2.19 10.07 -0.57
CA ALA A 58 3.42 9.48 -0.06
C ALA A 58 3.20 8.06 0.50
N LEU A 59 2.14 7.85 1.31
CA LEU A 59 1.81 6.54 1.86
C LEU A 59 1.42 5.54 0.77
N ARG A 60 0.67 5.99 -0.25
CA ARG A 60 0.34 5.14 -1.38
C ARG A 60 1.59 4.73 -2.15
N HIS A 61 2.47 5.68 -2.43
CA HIS A 61 3.72 5.42 -3.11
C HIS A 61 4.60 4.43 -2.35
N ASP A 62 4.72 4.57 -1.03
CA ASP A 62 5.46 3.63 -0.18
C ASP A 62 4.87 2.22 -0.25
N ALA A 63 3.55 2.08 -0.14
CA ALA A 63 2.87 0.79 -0.28
C ALA A 63 3.10 0.14 -1.66
N ASP A 64 3.02 0.91 -2.74
CA ASP A 64 3.26 0.43 -4.11
C ASP A 64 4.72 -0.01 -4.30
N VAL A 65 5.69 0.74 -3.76
CA VAL A 65 7.12 0.37 -3.77
C VAL A 65 7.34 -0.95 -3.02
N LYS A 66 6.78 -1.09 -1.80
CA LYS A 66 6.92 -2.32 -1.01
C LYS A 66 6.22 -3.52 -1.66
N GLN A 67 5.10 -3.30 -2.33
CA GLN A 67 4.45 -4.33 -3.13
C GLN A 67 5.35 -4.79 -4.29
N GLN A 68 5.99 -3.84 -5.00
CA GLN A 68 6.89 -4.15 -6.10
C GLN A 68 8.13 -4.91 -5.62
N GLU A 69 8.74 -4.51 -4.51
CA GLU A 69 9.85 -5.24 -3.88
C GLU A 69 9.45 -6.69 -3.53
N PHE A 70 8.28 -6.87 -2.93
CA PHE A 70 7.73 -8.20 -2.62
C PHE A 70 7.50 -9.04 -3.88
N GLN A 71 6.91 -8.46 -4.93
CA GLN A 71 6.68 -9.17 -6.20
C GLN A 71 7.98 -9.56 -6.89
N GLN A 72 8.97 -8.66 -6.93
CA GLN A 72 10.29 -8.93 -7.49
C GLN A 72 10.97 -10.08 -6.76
N LEU A 73 10.95 -10.09 -5.42
CA LEU A 73 11.47 -11.20 -4.63
C LEU A 73 10.71 -12.51 -4.89
N GLY A 74 9.39 -12.43 -5.06
CA GLY A 74 8.58 -13.61 -5.42
C GLY A 74 8.94 -14.18 -6.79
N VAL A 75 9.27 -13.34 -7.77
CA VAL A 75 9.76 -13.78 -9.08
C VAL A 75 11.19 -14.34 -8.97
N GLU A 76 12.09 -13.67 -8.25
CA GLU A 76 13.47 -14.12 -8.00
C GLU A 76 13.50 -15.52 -7.37
N PHE A 77 12.61 -15.79 -6.42
CA PHE A 77 12.49 -17.08 -5.75
C PHE A 77 11.63 -18.11 -6.49
N GLY A 78 11.07 -17.76 -7.66
CA GLY A 78 10.21 -18.65 -8.45
C GLY A 78 8.85 -18.96 -7.80
N LEU A 79 8.40 -18.12 -6.87
CA LEU A 79 7.13 -18.22 -6.16
C LEU A 79 5.98 -17.52 -6.88
N LEU A 80 6.28 -16.54 -7.73
CA LEU A 80 5.32 -15.76 -8.51
C LEU A 80 5.70 -15.79 -9.99
N GLN A 81 4.69 -15.66 -10.87
CA GLN A 81 4.91 -15.45 -12.30
C GLN A 81 5.20 -13.97 -12.57
N PRO A 82 6.11 -13.63 -13.50
CA PRO A 82 6.25 -12.27 -13.98
C PRO A 82 4.97 -11.86 -14.70
N HIS A 83 4.39 -10.72 -14.32
CA HIS A 83 3.21 -10.12 -14.95
C HIS A 83 3.59 -9.29 -16.17
#